data_AF-W4VSL0-F1
#
_entry.id   AF-W4VSL0-F1
#
_cell.length_a   1.000
_cell.length_b   1.000
_cell.length_c   1.000
_cell.angle_alpha   90.00
_cell.angle_beta   90.00
_cell.angle_gamma   90.00
#
_symmetry.space_group_name_H-M   'P 1'
#
loop_
_entity.id
_entity.type
_entity.pdbx_description
1 polymer ?
#
loop_
_entity_poly.entity_id
_entity_poly.type
_entity_poly.pdbx_seq_one_letter_code
_entity_poly.pdbx_strand_id
1 'polypeptide(L)' 'MEKLTILFLVAAVLLSTQVLVQGGETPLEAKINFYRSRLLSRFDPRLCGQAGDPCGSDAQCCSGSCYGGSYCR' A
#
# COMPACT_ATOMS: atom_id res chain seq x y z
N MET A 1 -46.88 -7.60 25.05
CA MET A 1 -45.71 -8.30 24.48
C MET A 1 -44.97 -7.46 23.41
N GLU A 2 -45.63 -6.48 22.79
CA GLU A 2 -45.06 -5.68 21.68
C GLU A 2 -43.87 -4.77 22.05
N LYS A 3 -43.79 -4.32 23.30
CA LYS A 3 -42.67 -3.48 23.75
C LYS A 3 -41.33 -4.22 23.70
N LEU A 4 -41.34 -5.54 23.92
CA LEU A 4 -40.14 -6.39 23.87
C LEU A 4 -39.71 -6.68 22.43
N THR A 5 -40.66 -6.84 21.50
CA THR A 5 -40.35 -7.12 20.09
C THR A 5 -39.76 -5.90 19.39
N ILE A 6 -40.23 -4.69 19.70
CA ILE A 6 -39.62 -3.44 19.21
C ILE A 6 -38.19 -3.30 19.78
N LEU A 7 -38.02 -3.59 21.08
CA LEU A 7 -36.75 -3.88 21.76
C LEU A 7 -35.74 -4.61 20.88
N PHE A 8 -36.17 -5.80 20.48
CA PHE A 8 -35.35 -6.77 19.78
C PHE A 8 -35.03 -6.36 18.34
N LEU A 9 -36.00 -5.77 17.64
CA LEU A 9 -35.83 -5.28 16.28
C LEU A 9 -34.81 -4.13 16.21
N VAL A 10 -34.88 -3.17 17.13
CA VAL A 10 -33.91 -2.05 17.18
C VAL A 10 -32.50 -2.58 17.48
N ALA A 11 -32.36 -3.52 18.41
CA ALA A 11 -31.07 -4.15 18.71
C ALA A 11 -30.50 -4.92 17.50
N ALA A 12 -31.32 -5.68 16.78
CA ALA A 12 -30.90 -6.42 15.58
C ALA A 12 -30.44 -5.48 14.44
N VAL A 13 -31.13 -4.36 14.24
CA VAL A 13 -30.75 -3.35 13.24
C VAL A 13 -29.42 -2.69 13.61
N LEU A 14 -29.25 -2.29 14.88
CA LEU A 14 -28.00 -1.69 15.36
C LEU A 14 -26.81 -2.67 15.24
N LEU A 15 -26.98 -3.94 15.59
CA LEU A 15 -25.93 -4.96 15.43
C LEU A 15 -25.60 -5.25 13.97
N SER A 16 -26.57 -5.20 13.06
CA SER A 16 -26.34 -5.40 11.61
C SER A 16 -25.49 -4.29 10.99
N THR A 17 -25.58 -3.06 11.52
CA THR A 17 -24.78 -1.92 11.01
C THR A 17 -23.31 -1.94 11.44
N GLN A 18 -22.93 -2.72 12.46
CA GLN A 18 -21.54 -2.77 12.95
C GLN A 18 -20.65 -3.79 12.21
N VAL A 19 -21.18 -4.50 11.20
CA VAL A 19 -20.46 -5.58 10.48
C VAL A 19 -19.88 -5.11 9.13
N LEU A 20 -19.71 -3.80 8.92
CA LEU A 20 -19.03 -3.26 7.73
C LEU A 20 -17.79 -2.41 8.05
N VAL A 21 -17.37 -2.38 9.32
CA VAL A 21 -16.19 -1.60 9.74
C VAL A 21 -15.20 -2.50 10.49
N GLN A 22 -14.64 -3.46 9.78
CA GLN A 22 -13.25 -3.86 9.99
C GLN A 22 -12.77 -4.47 8.68
N GLY A 23 -12.33 -3.56 7.81
CA GLY A 23 -11.74 -3.85 6.53
C GLY A 23 -10.55 -4.79 6.71
N GLY A 24 -10.80 -6.07 6.50
CA GLY A 24 -9.76 -6.97 6.03
C GLY A 24 -9.32 -6.45 4.68
N GLU A 25 -8.11 -5.91 4.63
CA GLU A 25 -7.40 -5.61 3.40
C GLU A 25 -7.57 -6.80 2.46
N THR A 26 -8.34 -6.58 1.39
CA THR A 26 -8.48 -7.61 0.38
C THR A 26 -7.07 -7.96 -0.14
N PRO A 27 -6.80 -9.21 -0.58
CA PRO A 27 -5.49 -9.57 -1.13
C PRO A 27 -5.02 -8.63 -2.25
N LEU A 28 -5.96 -7.93 -2.89
CA LEU A 28 -5.72 -6.90 -3.88
C LEU A 28 -5.20 -5.59 -3.26
N GLU A 29 -5.81 -5.09 -2.20
CA GLU A 29 -5.36 -3.89 -1.45
C GLU A 29 -3.98 -4.09 -0.83
N ALA A 30 -3.73 -5.24 -0.19
CA ALA A 30 -2.41 -5.57 0.35
C ALA A 30 -1.33 -5.61 -0.76
N LYS A 31 -1.68 -6.16 -1.93
CA LYS A 31 -0.79 -6.22 -3.10
C LYS A 31 -0.56 -4.85 -3.72
N ILE A 32 -1.60 -4.01 -3.82
CA ILE A 32 -1.50 -2.61 -4.27
C ILE A 32 -0.61 -1.82 -3.31
N ASN A 33 -0.79 -1.96 -2.00
CA ASN A 33 0.02 -1.29 -0.99
C ASN A 33 1.47 -1.78 -0.99
N PHE A 34 1.71 -3.07 -1.25
CA PHE A 34 3.06 -3.61 -1.43
C PHE A 34 3.74 -3.00 -2.67
N TYR A 35 3.08 -2.98 -3.82
CA TYR A 35 3.64 -2.36 -5.03
C TYR A 35 3.83 -0.85 -4.85
N ARG A 36 2.87 -0.16 -4.23
CA ARG A 36 2.94 1.27 -3.94
C ARG A 36 4.11 1.58 -3.00
N SER A 37 4.29 0.80 -1.93
CA SER A 37 5.42 0.94 -1.01
C SER A 37 6.75 0.67 -1.71
N ARG A 38 6.81 -0.31 -2.61
CA ARG A 38 8.03 -0.63 -3.38
C ARG A 38 8.34 0.41 -4.45
N LEU A 39 7.31 0.97 -5.10
CA LEU A 39 7.42 2.10 -6.01
C LEU A 39 7.90 3.34 -5.26
N LEU A 40 7.26 3.69 -4.13
CA LEU A 40 7.67 4.80 -3.28
C LEU A 40 9.10 4.61 -2.76
N SER A 41 9.50 3.40 -2.38
CA SER A 41 10.87 3.09 -1.98
C SER A 41 11.88 3.18 -3.13
N ARG A 42 11.46 2.92 -4.38
CA ARG A 42 12.29 3.13 -5.58
C ARG A 42 12.36 4.61 -5.98
N PHE A 43 11.33 5.38 -5.64
CA PHE A 43 11.27 6.82 -5.87
C PHE A 43 11.79 7.64 -4.68
N ASP A 44 12.18 7.00 -3.58
CA ASP A 44 12.89 7.70 -2.51
C ASP A 44 14.31 7.97 -3.02
N PRO A 45 14.67 9.24 -3.30
CA PRO A 45 15.98 9.60 -3.84
C PRO A 45 17.11 9.27 -2.86
N ARG A 46 16.81 8.85 -1.62
CA ARG A 46 17.77 8.36 -0.63
C ARG A 46 18.11 6.88 -0.78
N LEU A 47 17.31 6.09 -1.51
CA LEU A 47 17.49 4.64 -1.69
C LEU A 47 18.03 4.25 -3.08
N CYS A 48 18.17 5.20 -4.01
CA CYS A 48 18.78 4.99 -5.32
C CYS A 48 19.81 6.09 -5.63
N GLY A 49 20.81 5.77 -6.46
CA GLY A 49 21.84 6.68 -6.92
C GLY A 49 21.28 7.74 -7.87
N GLN A 50 21.69 8.98 -7.64
CA GLN A 50 21.44 10.14 -8.49
C GLN A 50 22.38 10.13 -9.70
N ALA A 51 22.12 11.00 -10.68
CA ALA A 51 22.99 11.15 -11.83
C ALA A 51 24.45 11.44 -11.41
N GLY A 52 25.39 10.64 -11.92
CA GLY A 52 26.81 10.69 -11.57
C GLY A 52 27.22 9.77 -10.42
N ASP A 53 26.29 9.20 -9.67
CA ASP A 53 26.62 8.26 -8.60
C ASP A 53 27.13 6.93 -9.17
N PRO A 54 28.09 6.27 -8.49
CA PRO A 54 28.63 5.00 -8.96
C PRO A 54 27.56 3.91 -8.95
N CYS A 55 27.54 3.09 -10.00
CA CYS A 55 26.61 1.97 -10.12
C CYS A 55 27.25 0.79 -10.83
N GLY A 56 26.78 -0.41 -10.51
CA GLY A 56 27.10 -1.65 -11.24
C GLY A 56 25.90 -2.24 -11.99
N SER A 57 24.70 -1.70 -11.79
CA SER A 57 23.48 -2.15 -12.47
C SER A 57 22.41 -1.06 -12.50
N ASP A 58 21.54 -1.11 -13.51
CA ASP A 58 20.44 -0.15 -13.73
C ASP A 58 19.51 0.02 -12.53
N ALA A 59 19.31 -1.05 -11.74
CA ALA A 59 18.43 -1.03 -10.58
C ALA A 59 18.94 -0.16 -9.42
N GLN A 60 20.23 0.20 -9.43
CA GLN A 60 20.83 1.06 -8.40
C GLN A 60 20.56 2.54 -8.66
N CYS A 61 20.19 2.92 -9.89
CA CYS A 61 20.00 4.32 -10.29
C CYS A 61 18.53 4.72 -10.25
N CYS A 62 18.24 5.94 -9.78
CA CYS A 62 16.87 6.46 -9.79
C CYS A 62 16.34 6.65 -11.22
N SER A 63 17.22 6.96 -12.16
CA SER A 63 16.91 7.01 -13.60
C SER A 63 16.66 5.63 -14.22
N GLY A 64 16.97 4.55 -13.49
CA GLY A 64 16.88 3.18 -13.98
C GLY A 64 17.93 2.86 -15.05
N SER A 65 19.01 3.65 -15.15
CA SER A 65 20.07 3.42 -16.14
C SER A 65 21.45 3.69 -15.53
N CYS A 66 22.29 2.66 -15.58
CA CYS A 66 23.68 2.66 -15.17
C CYS A 66 24.57 2.69 -16.42
N TYR A 67 25.07 3.87 -16.77
CA TYR A 67 25.84 4.08 -17.97
C TYR A 67 27.23 3.43 -17.86
N GLY A 68 27.56 2.60 -18.84
CA GLY A 68 28.83 1.89 -18.91
C GLY A 68 29.11 0.98 -17.71
N GLY A 69 28.10 0.62 -16.91
CA GLY A 69 28.28 -0.14 -15.67
C GLY A 69 29.13 0.60 -14.63
N SER A 70 29.09 1.94 -14.64
CA SER A 70 29.96 2.74 -13.78
C SER A 70 29.27 3.91 -13.10
N TYR A 71 28.38 4.65 -13.78
CA TYR A 71 27.69 5.79 -13.19
C TYR A 71 26.23 5.89 -13.61
N CYS A 72 25.38 6.36 -12.71
CA CYS A 72 23.98 6.60 -12.96
C CYS A 72 23.81 7.76 -13.94
N ARG A 73 22.88 7.59 -14.89
CA ARG A 73 22.53 8.62 -15.88
C ARG A 73 21.58 9.65 -15.31
#